data_AF-A0A3E0H7W9-F1
#
_entry.id   AF-A0A3E0H7W9-F1
#
_cell.length_a   1.000
_cell.length_b   1.000
_cell.length_c   1.000
_cell.angle_alpha   90.00
_cell.angle_beta   90.00
_cell.angle_gamma   90.00
#
_symmetry.space_group_name_H-M   'P 1'
#
loop_
_entity.id
_entity.type
_entity.pdbx_description
1 polymer ?
#
loop_
_entity_poly.entity_id
_entity_poly.type
_entity_poly.pdbx_seq_one_letter_code
_entity_poly.pdbx_strand_id
1 'polypeptide(L)'
;MNGWEIATLALMVGGVAPALVLVARGGPVDRLIGLELGASVTTLTLLVAIQGDGQSSYLIVPLVLVLLSFAGTLVYTRLLGPKP
;
A
#
# COMPACT_ATOMS: atom_id res chain seq x y z
N MET A 1 -16.67 -17.32 -3.18
CA MET A 1 -15.23 -17.47 -3.44
C MET A 1 -15.00 -17.56 -4.94
N ASN A 2 -15.09 -16.41 -5.61
CA ASN A 2 -14.64 -16.22 -6.98
C ASN A 2 -13.11 -16.11 -7.02
N GLY A 3 -12.49 -16.31 -8.19
CA GLY A 3 -11.03 -16.18 -8.36
C GLY A 3 -10.50 -14.80 -7.93
N TRP A 4 -11.28 -13.75 -8.15
CA TRP A 4 -10.96 -12.38 -7.70
C TRP A 4 -10.92 -12.25 -6.18
N GLU A 5 -11.87 -12.83 -5.45
CA GLU A 5 -11.90 -12.79 -3.98
C GLU A 5 -10.70 -13.52 -3.38
N ILE A 6 -10.31 -14.65 -4.00
CA ILE A 6 -9.13 -15.42 -3.58
C ILE A 6 -7.85 -14.61 -3.84
N ALA A 7 -7.75 -13.93 -5.00
CA ALA A 7 -6.61 -13.07 -5.31
C ALA A 7 -6.51 -11.88 -4.34
N THR A 8 -7.63 -11.25 -4.00
CA THR A 8 -7.68 -10.16 -3.00
C THR A 8 -7.22 -10.66 -1.62
N LEU A 9 -7.71 -11.82 -1.17
CA LEU A 9 -7.28 -12.44 0.09
C LEU A 9 -5.78 -12.76 0.07
N ALA A 10 -5.27 -13.30 -1.04
CA ALA A 10 -3.86 -13.60 -1.21
C ALA A 10 -2.99 -12.35 -1.11
N LEU A 11 -3.41 -11.22 -1.69
CA LEU A 11 -2.70 -9.95 -1.59
C LEU A 11 -2.77 -9.35 -0.18
N MET A 12 -3.91 -9.44 0.50
CA MET A 12 -4.04 -8.99 1.89
C MET A 12 -3.10 -9.77 2.82
N VAL A 13 -3.15 -11.10 2.77
CA VAL A 13 -2.35 -11.93 3.68
C VAL A 13 -0.89 -11.96 3.26
N GLY A 14 -0.62 -12.13 1.97
CA GLY A 14 0.74 -12.30 1.43
C GLY A 14 1.52 -11.01 1.24
N GLY A 15 0.86 -9.86 1.09
CA GLY A 15 1.52 -8.59 0.84
C GLY A 15 1.25 -7.52 1.90
N VAL A 16 0.00 -7.33 2.34
CA VAL A 16 -0.31 -6.31 3.36
C VAL A 16 0.21 -6.72 4.73
N ALA A 17 0.04 -7.99 5.14
CA ALA A 17 0.54 -8.46 6.42
C ALA A 17 2.07 -8.28 6.60
N PRO A 18 2.95 -8.68 5.67
CA PRO A 18 4.38 -8.42 5.83
C PRO A 18 4.72 -6.93 5.79
N ALA A 19 4.01 -6.11 5.00
CA ALA A 19 4.18 -4.66 5.02
C ALA A 19 3.89 -4.08 6.42
N LEU A 20 2.80 -4.50 7.06
CA LEU A 20 2.44 -4.07 8.41
C LEU A 20 3.49 -4.50 9.45
N VAL A 21 4.05 -5.71 9.31
CA VAL A 21 5.13 -6.16 10.19
C VAL A 21 6.36 -5.27 10.04
N LEU A 22 6.72 -4.88 8.81
CA LEU A 22 7.85 -3.99 8.53
C LEU A 22 7.61 -2.58 9.06
N VAL A 23 6.39 -2.05 8.93
CA VAL A 23 5.98 -0.73 9.48
C VAL A 23 6.01 -0.72 11.02
N ALA A 24 5.64 -1.82 11.66
CA ALA A 24 5.57 -1.90 13.12
C ALA A 24 6.96 -2.12 13.78
N ARG A 25 7.94 -2.63 13.03
CA ARG A 25 9.26 -3.03 13.54
C ARG A 25 10.38 -2.20 12.91
N GLY A 26 11.59 -2.34 13.42
CA GLY A 26 12.79 -1.75 12.81
C GLY A 26 12.97 -0.24 13.02
N GLY A 27 13.98 0.30 12.33
CA GLY A 27 14.35 1.71 12.38
C GLY A 27 13.45 2.60 11.51
N PRO A 28 13.63 3.94 11.56
CA PRO A 28 12.78 4.87 10.82
C PRO A 28 12.76 4.63 9.29
N VAL A 29 13.89 4.21 8.72
CA VAL A 29 14.00 3.89 7.28
C VAL A 29 13.26 2.59 6.94
N ASP A 30 13.38 1.55 7.77
CA ASP A 30 12.65 0.29 7.56
C ASP A 30 11.14 0.51 7.58
N ARG A 31 10.67 1.36 8.49
CA ARG A 31 9.25 1.73 8.57
C ARG A 31 8.76 2.44 7.32
N LEU A 32 9.59 3.30 6.71
CA LEU A 32 9.27 3.96 5.46
C LEU A 32 9.22 2.98 4.28
N ILE A 33 10.15 2.04 4.21
CA ILE A 33 10.13 0.95 3.22
C ILE A 33 8.84 0.13 3.37
N GLY A 34 8.45 -0.18 4.61
CA GLY A 34 7.22 -0.91 4.91
C GLY A 34 5.98 -0.14 4.47
N LEU A 35 5.97 1.18 4.65
CA LEU A 35 4.87 2.04 4.24
C LEU A 35 4.72 2.07 2.71
N GLU A 36 5.82 2.20 1.98
CA GLU A 36 5.83 2.20 0.51
C GLU A 36 5.42 0.84 -0.09
N LEU A 37 5.93 -0.25 0.49
CA LEU A 37 5.49 -1.61 0.14
C LEU A 37 3.98 -1.77 0.41
N GLY A 38 3.53 -1.31 1.58
CA GLY A 38 2.14 -1.38 2.01
C GLY A 38 1.21 -0.60 1.09
N ALA A 39 1.57 0.62 0.69
CA ALA A 39 0.78 1.42 -0.24
C ALA A 39 0.68 0.77 -1.63
N SER A 40 1.80 0.24 -2.15
CA SER A 40 1.84 -0.46 -3.44
C SER A 40 0.93 -1.70 -3.45
N VAL A 41 1.06 -2.57 -2.44
CA VAL A 41 0.23 -3.78 -2.33
C VAL A 41 -1.23 -3.43 -2.08
N THR A 42 -1.52 -2.45 -1.24
CA THR A 42 -2.90 -2.02 -0.96
C THR A 42 -3.57 -1.50 -2.24
N THR A 43 -2.84 -0.74 -3.06
CA THR A 43 -3.31 -0.28 -4.37
C THR A 43 -3.68 -1.46 -5.27
N LEU A 44 -2.81 -2.47 -5.39
CA LEU A 44 -3.12 -3.68 -6.15
C LEU A 44 -4.31 -4.45 -5.58
N THR A 45 -4.39 -4.56 -4.26
CA THR A 45 -5.50 -5.24 -3.56
C THR A 45 -6.84 -4.56 -3.87
N LEU A 46 -6.88 -3.23 -3.84
CA LEU A 46 -8.06 -2.44 -4.21
C LEU A 46 -8.43 -2.66 -5.68
N LEU A 47 -7.47 -2.60 -6.60
CA LEU A 47 -7.74 -2.80 -8.02
C LEU A 47 -8.31 -4.20 -8.33
N VAL A 48 -7.76 -5.26 -7.72
CA VAL A 48 -8.25 -6.64 -7.85
C VAL A 48 -9.65 -6.79 -7.26
N ALA A 49 -9.92 -6.17 -6.11
CA ALA A 49 -11.26 -6.16 -5.51
C ALA A 49 -12.28 -5.45 -6.40
N ILE A 50 -11.93 -4.25 -6.91
CA ILE A 50 -12.78 -3.46 -7.82
C ILE A 50 -13.11 -4.24 -9.09
N GLN A 51 -12.12 -4.98 -9.63
CA GLN A 51 -12.33 -5.82 -10.80
C GLN A 51 -13.29 -6.99 -10.53
N GLY A 52 -13.28 -7.51 -9.29
CA GLY A 52 -14.23 -8.54 -8.85
C GLY A 52 -15.66 -8.03 -8.69
N ASP A 53 -15.83 -6.81 -8.18
CA ASP A 53 -17.13 -6.16 -7.97
C ASP A 53 -17.70 -5.55 -9.26
N GLY A 54 -16.85 -5.26 -10.25
CA GLY A 54 -17.23 -4.65 -11.53
C GLY A 54 -17.59 -3.16 -11.44
N GLN A 55 -17.35 -2.52 -10.29
CA GLN A 55 -17.78 -1.15 -10.01
C GLN A 55 -16.66 -0.13 -10.28
N SER A 56 -16.64 0.47 -11.47
CA SER A 56 -15.57 1.37 -11.91
C SER A 56 -15.44 2.68 -11.11
N SER A 57 -16.52 3.13 -10.46
CA SER A 57 -16.50 4.37 -9.66
C SER A 57 -15.53 4.31 -8.48
N TYR A 58 -15.14 3.12 -8.02
CA TYR A 58 -14.18 2.93 -6.93
C TYR A 58 -12.71 3.11 -7.34
N LEU A 59 -12.40 3.22 -8.64
CA LEU A 59 -11.02 3.44 -9.11
C LEU A 59 -10.41 4.76 -8.60
N ILE A 60 -11.24 5.72 -8.18
CA ILE A 60 -10.76 6.96 -7.56
C ILE A 60 -9.99 6.70 -6.27
N VAL A 61 -10.33 5.65 -5.52
CA VAL A 61 -9.72 5.33 -4.22
C VAL A 61 -8.24 4.93 -4.37
N PRO A 62 -7.87 3.91 -5.18
CA PRO A 62 -6.46 3.59 -5.40
C PRO A 62 -5.70 4.73 -6.09
N LEU A 63 -6.35 5.52 -6.95
CA LEU A 63 -5.72 6.69 -7.57
C LEU A 63 -5.28 7.73 -6.54
N VAL A 64 -6.17 8.11 -5.63
CA VAL A 64 -5.85 9.07 -4.55
C VAL A 64 -4.79 8.49 -3.62
N LEU A 65 -4.87 7.20 -3.30
CA LEU A 65 -3.88 6.52 -2.45
C LEU A 65 -2.46 6.63 -3.03
N VAL A 66 -2.28 6.41 -4.33
CA VAL A 66 -0.97 6.53 -4.99
C VAL A 66 -0.41 7.94 -4.87
N LEU A 67 -1.24 8.97 -5.11
CA LEU A 67 -0.81 10.36 -5.00
C LEU A 67 -0.39 10.71 -3.56
N LEU A 68 -1.15 10.26 -2.57
CA LEU A 68 -0.85 10.49 -1.17
C LEU A 68 0.39 9.71 -0.71
N SER A 69 0.60 8.48 -1.18
CA SER A 69 1.81 7.71 -0.86
C SER A 69 3.06 8.43 -1.36
N PHE A 70 3.03 8.89 -2.61
CA PHE A 70 4.15 9.62 -3.20
C PHE A 70 4.48 10.89 -2.40
N ALA A 71 3.46 11.72 -2.11
CA ALA A 71 3.65 12.93 -1.32
C ALA A 71 4.16 12.61 0.11
N GLY A 72 3.59 11.60 0.77
CA GLY A 72 4.00 11.16 2.09
C GLY A 72 5.46 10.70 2.14
N THR A 73 5.92 9.98 1.12
CA THR A 73 7.30 9.50 1.05
C THR A 73 8.29 10.63 0.81
N LEU A 74 7.95 11.64 0.01
CA LEU A 74 8.79 12.85 -0.08
C LEU A 74 8.91 13.58 1.27
N VAL A 75 7.83 13.65 2.03
CA VAL A 75 7.85 14.26 3.37
C VAL A 75 8.71 13.45 4.34
N TYR A 76 8.53 12.13 4.41
CA TYR A 76 9.30 11.29 5.31
C TYR A 76 10.78 11.21 4.93
N THR A 77 11.11 11.08 3.64
CA THR A 77 12.51 11.10 3.18
C THR A 77 13.20 12.40 3.55
N ARG A 78 12.53 13.55 3.40
CA ARG A 78 13.06 14.85 3.84
C ARG A 78 13.30 14.90 5.35
N LEU A 79 12.40 14.36 6.16
CA LEU A 79 12.53 14.37 7.63
C LEU A 79 13.62 13.42 8.14
N LEU A 80 13.86 12.33 7.40
CA LEU A 80 14.90 11.34 7.72
C LEU A 80 16.27 11.69 7.14
N GLY A 81 16.33 12.67 6.24
CA GLY A 81 17.57 13.13 5.61
C GLY A 81 18.54 13.78 6.61
N PRO A 82 19.83 13.92 6.23
CA PRO A 82 20.83 14.62 7.04
C PRO A 82 20.36 16.03 7.41
N LYS A 83 20.61 16.44 8.66
CA LYS A 83 20.38 17.84 9.05
C LYS A 83 21.36 18.73 8.27
N PRO A 84 20.90 19.90 7.79
CA PRO A 84 21.77 20.86 7.11
C PRO A 84 22.86 21.41 8.03
#